data_AF-A0A7V4LQV6-F1
#
_entry.id   AF-A0A7V4LQV6-F1
#
_cell.length_a   1.000
_cell.length_b   1.000
_cell.length_c   1.000
_cell.angle_alpha   90.00
_cell.angle_beta   90.00
_cell.angle_gamma   90.00
#
_symmetry.space_group_name_H-M   'P 1'
#
loop_
_entity.id
_entity.type
_entity.pdbx_description
1 polymer ?
#
loop_
_entity_poly.entity_id
_entity_poly.type
_entity_poly.pdbx_seq_one_letter_code
_entity_poly.pdbx_strand_id
1 'polypeptide(L)'
;MLGPPELTSGDFHYWEIIKKDIPLSSYTSNVGRFMSEYGFKSYPALETIKQYALPEDYDPRSEVMEAHQGWPGGRELVERHLLKEFRPPKDFESFVYLSQLMQSLALKTAIEAHRKAKPSCMGSLYWQLDDCWPCASWSGIDYYGNYKAIQYHLKNYFAPVLIIPSADKKKIEITIVSDLPHSISATLQVQLIDFDGIIKKSFRSQLRLGSGGSRSCFQQPILEWTRDIDLRYTVLHIALTEKLRLLSEKLFFFVPVRQLELPDPKIQAEFEPVASGTRIILNTSGFAKNVFIAGSLPQTRFSDNFFDMLPGEEKEVLAFHSLASEAPESAFRILTVRDTYCS
;
A
#
# COMPACT_ATOMS: atom_id res chain seq x y z
N MET A 1 -0.32 12.16 -31.40
CA MET A 1 0.50 10.97 -31.72
C MET A 1 0.05 9.86 -30.80
N LEU A 2 -0.48 8.77 -31.36
CA LEU A 2 -0.65 7.52 -30.63
C LEU A 2 0.76 7.07 -30.20
N GLY A 3 0.92 6.59 -28.96
CA GLY A 3 2.23 6.16 -28.44
C GLY A 3 2.84 4.99 -29.23
N PRO A 4 3.94 4.39 -28.77
CA PRO A 4 4.52 3.20 -29.42
C PRO A 4 3.43 2.14 -29.71
N PRO A 5 3.54 1.37 -30.82
CA PRO A 5 2.48 0.47 -31.29
C PRO A 5 1.92 -0.47 -30.21
N GLU A 6 2.81 -0.92 -29.32
CA GLU A 6 2.55 -1.77 -28.15
C GLU A 6 1.50 -1.18 -27.18
N LEU A 7 1.38 0.15 -27.08
CA LEU A 7 0.36 0.78 -26.23
C LEU A 7 -1.04 0.75 -26.83
N THR A 8 -1.15 0.46 -28.13
CA THR A 8 -2.41 0.59 -28.88
C THR A 8 -2.95 -0.72 -29.43
N SER A 9 -2.19 -1.82 -29.33
CA SER A 9 -2.56 -3.13 -29.87
C SER A 9 -2.16 -4.26 -28.93
N GLY A 10 -3.06 -5.21 -28.68
CA GLY A 10 -2.78 -6.40 -27.87
C GLY A 10 -2.58 -6.11 -26.39
N ASP A 11 -1.80 -6.97 -25.74
CA ASP A 11 -1.36 -6.84 -24.36
C ASP A 11 0.07 -6.25 -24.28
N PHE A 12 0.45 -5.75 -23.11
CA PHE A 12 1.70 -5.03 -22.90
C PHE A 12 2.40 -5.43 -21.59
N HIS A 13 3.69 -5.73 -21.70
CA HIS A 13 4.58 -6.08 -20.59
C HIS A 13 5.48 -4.88 -20.28
N TYR A 14 5.23 -4.18 -19.17
CA TYR A 14 5.94 -2.94 -18.85
C TYR A 14 6.97 -3.13 -17.73
N TRP A 15 8.24 -3.22 -18.14
CA TRP A 15 9.39 -3.50 -17.27
C TRP A 15 10.43 -2.38 -17.19
N GLU A 16 10.18 -1.24 -17.83
CA GLU A 16 11.17 -0.16 -17.96
C GLU A 16 11.59 0.46 -16.63
N ILE A 17 10.70 0.47 -15.62
CA ILE A 17 11.03 0.94 -14.26
C ILE A 17 12.17 0.12 -13.65
N ILE A 18 12.16 -1.20 -13.85
CA ILE A 18 13.19 -2.10 -13.34
C ILE A 18 14.44 -2.02 -14.19
N LYS A 19 14.29 -1.98 -15.53
CA LYS A 19 15.42 -1.98 -16.48
C LYS A 19 16.23 -0.67 -16.48
N LYS A 20 15.56 0.47 -16.26
CA LYS A 20 16.15 1.81 -16.45
C LYS A 20 16.21 2.66 -15.17
N ASP A 21 15.80 2.12 -14.01
CA ASP A 21 15.75 2.87 -12.75
C ASP A 21 15.03 4.23 -12.90
N ILE A 22 13.85 4.20 -13.51
CA ILE A 22 13.03 5.40 -13.74
C ILE A 22 11.95 5.56 -12.66
N PRO A 23 11.39 6.77 -12.48
CA PRO A 23 10.37 7.03 -11.46
C PRO A 23 9.11 6.19 -11.63
N LEU A 24 8.43 5.87 -10.51
CA LEU A 24 7.16 5.13 -10.50
C LEU A 24 6.05 5.83 -11.31
N SER A 25 6.11 7.16 -11.44
CA SER A 25 5.18 7.93 -12.29
C SER A 25 5.18 7.45 -13.74
N SER A 26 6.23 6.74 -14.18
CA SER A 26 6.28 6.16 -15.51
C SER A 26 5.19 5.11 -15.76
N TYR A 27 4.70 4.40 -14.72
CA TYR A 27 3.53 3.51 -14.86
C TYR A 27 2.27 4.27 -15.34
N THR A 28 2.13 5.54 -14.97
CA THR A 28 0.95 6.34 -15.33
C THR A 28 0.96 6.82 -16.77
N SER A 29 2.15 6.86 -17.40
CA SER A 29 2.32 7.36 -18.78
C SER A 29 2.45 6.23 -19.81
N ASN A 30 2.60 4.98 -19.36
CA ASN A 30 2.82 3.81 -20.22
C ASN A 30 1.76 2.74 -19.99
N VAL A 31 0.50 3.10 -20.27
CA VAL A 31 -0.66 2.23 -20.10
C VAL A 31 -1.08 1.66 -21.46
N GLY A 32 -0.92 0.35 -21.64
CA GLY A 32 -1.36 -0.38 -22.82
C GLY A 32 -2.86 -0.71 -22.81
N ARG A 33 -3.33 -1.41 -23.85
CA ARG A 33 -4.74 -1.84 -23.96
C ARG A 33 -5.11 -2.90 -22.92
N PHE A 34 -4.14 -3.75 -22.57
CA PHE A 34 -4.24 -4.74 -21.51
C PHE A 34 -2.84 -4.92 -20.91
N MET A 35 -2.68 -4.69 -19.61
CA MET A 35 -1.37 -4.85 -18.95
C MET A 35 -1.25 -6.27 -18.42
N SER A 36 -0.56 -7.14 -19.16
CA SER A 36 -0.37 -8.55 -18.84
C SER A 36 0.82 -8.81 -17.91
N GLU A 37 1.81 -7.90 -17.89
CA GLU A 37 2.89 -7.94 -16.91
C GLU A 37 3.40 -6.54 -16.52
N TYR A 38 3.66 -6.39 -15.23
CA TYR A 38 4.41 -5.29 -14.61
C TYR A 38 4.67 -5.69 -13.16
N GLY A 39 5.80 -5.28 -12.59
CA GLY A 39 6.16 -5.71 -11.24
C GLY A 39 7.09 -4.74 -10.53
N PHE A 40 7.23 -4.92 -9.22
CA PHE A 40 8.31 -4.34 -8.42
C PHE A 40 8.76 -5.39 -7.39
N LYS A 41 10.06 -5.45 -7.08
CA LYS A 41 10.62 -6.46 -6.18
C LYS A 41 10.45 -6.08 -4.71
N SER A 42 10.35 -7.09 -3.85
CA SER A 42 10.46 -6.97 -2.40
C SER A 42 11.15 -8.19 -1.81
N TYR A 43 11.59 -8.07 -0.56
CA TYR A 43 12.01 -9.22 0.23
C TYR A 43 10.78 -9.99 0.74
N PRO A 44 10.89 -11.31 0.98
CA PRO A 44 9.80 -12.08 1.56
C PRO A 44 9.56 -11.70 3.03
N ALA A 45 8.60 -12.33 3.70
CA ALA A 45 8.43 -12.10 5.13
C ALA A 45 9.72 -12.44 5.89
N LEU A 46 10.00 -11.74 7.00
CA LEU A 46 11.20 -12.02 7.81
C LEU A 46 11.23 -13.49 8.28
N GLU A 47 10.06 -14.09 8.57
CA GLU A 47 9.94 -15.50 8.92
C GLU A 47 10.40 -16.45 7.81
N THR A 48 10.21 -16.09 6.54
CA THR A 48 10.75 -16.82 5.39
C THR A 48 12.26 -16.69 5.31
N ILE A 49 12.80 -15.50 5.62
CA ILE A 49 14.24 -15.25 5.62
C ILE A 49 14.94 -16.11 6.68
N LYS A 50 14.34 -16.20 7.88
CA LYS A 50 14.82 -17.07 8.97
C LYS A 50 14.93 -18.55 8.59
N GLN A 51 14.27 -19.01 7.52
CA GLN A 51 14.37 -20.40 7.06
C GLN A 51 15.62 -20.68 6.22
N TYR A 52 16.24 -19.65 5.63
CA TYR A 52 17.40 -19.82 4.74
C TYR A 52 18.65 -19.04 5.16
N ALA A 53 18.55 -18.16 6.16
CA ALA A 53 19.61 -17.27 6.60
C ALA A 53 19.76 -17.26 8.12
N LEU A 54 21.01 -17.18 8.60
CA LEU A 54 21.34 -17.01 10.01
C LEU A 54 21.31 -15.52 10.40
N PRO A 55 21.25 -15.18 11.71
CA PRO A 55 21.26 -13.79 12.15
C PRO A 55 22.45 -12.96 11.66
N GLU A 56 23.63 -13.57 11.52
CA GLU A 56 24.82 -12.93 10.93
C GLU A 56 24.67 -12.57 9.44
N ASP A 57 23.73 -13.20 8.73
CA ASP A 57 23.44 -12.95 7.33
C ASP A 57 22.41 -11.82 7.11
N TYR A 58 21.89 -11.21 8.20
CA TYR A 58 20.86 -10.16 8.16
C TYR A 58 21.42 -8.81 7.73
N ASP A 59 21.95 -8.79 6.50
CA ASP A 59 22.35 -7.61 5.73
C ASP A 59 21.87 -7.88 4.29
N PRO A 60 21.18 -6.95 3.61
CA PRO A 60 20.75 -7.20 2.24
C PRO A 60 21.92 -7.48 1.29
N ARG A 61 23.15 -7.08 1.65
CA ARG A 61 24.40 -7.27 0.89
C ARG A 61 25.17 -8.55 1.27
N SER A 62 24.67 -9.35 2.22
CA SER A 62 25.34 -10.61 2.58
C SER A 62 25.33 -11.59 1.41
N GLU A 63 26.31 -12.50 1.40
CA GLU A 63 26.40 -13.53 0.37
C GLU A 63 25.12 -14.37 0.31
N VAL A 64 24.53 -14.70 1.46
CA VAL A 64 23.29 -15.46 1.55
C VAL A 64 22.11 -14.69 0.96
N MET A 65 21.97 -13.39 1.20
CA MET A 65 20.89 -12.59 0.60
C MET A 65 21.05 -12.43 -0.91
N GLU A 66 22.28 -12.24 -1.40
CA GLU A 66 22.57 -12.17 -2.83
C GLU A 66 22.35 -13.52 -3.53
N ALA A 67 22.67 -14.65 -2.87
CA ALA A 67 22.38 -15.98 -3.41
C ALA A 67 20.87 -16.23 -3.61
N HIS A 68 20.02 -15.60 -2.78
CA HIS A 68 18.56 -15.65 -2.89
C HIS A 68 17.97 -14.45 -3.65
N GLN A 69 18.81 -13.70 -4.39
CA GLN A 69 18.44 -12.63 -5.31
C GLN A 69 18.53 -13.13 -6.76
N GLY A 70 17.42 -13.64 -7.29
CA GLY A 70 17.36 -14.20 -8.65
C GLY A 70 17.48 -13.19 -9.80
N TRP A 71 17.72 -11.89 -9.52
CA TRP A 71 17.86 -10.87 -10.55
C TRP A 71 19.02 -9.90 -10.25
N PRO A 72 20.04 -9.82 -11.13
CA PRO A 72 21.17 -8.91 -10.95
C PRO A 72 20.71 -7.46 -10.78
N GLY A 73 21.19 -6.77 -9.74
CA GLY A 73 20.82 -5.38 -9.45
C GLY A 73 19.50 -5.21 -8.69
N GLY A 74 18.86 -6.31 -8.27
CA GLY A 74 17.55 -6.28 -7.61
C GLY A 74 17.56 -5.59 -6.26
N ARG A 75 18.62 -5.79 -5.48
CA ARG A 75 18.81 -5.07 -4.21
C ARG A 75 18.93 -3.58 -4.43
N GLU A 76 19.80 -3.13 -5.34
CA GLU A 76 20.05 -1.71 -5.61
C GLU A 76 18.81 -1.00 -6.13
N LEU A 77 17.99 -1.67 -6.94
CA LEU A 77 16.71 -1.13 -7.38
C LEU A 77 15.77 -0.88 -6.19
N VAL A 78 15.59 -1.88 -5.33
CA VAL A 78 14.74 -1.77 -4.13
C VAL A 78 15.26 -0.66 -3.22
N GLU A 79 16.55 -0.67 -2.91
CA GLU A 79 17.19 0.30 -2.02
C GLU A 79 17.05 1.74 -2.55
N ARG A 80 17.33 1.98 -3.83
CA ARG A 80 17.22 3.33 -4.43
C ARG A 80 15.80 3.88 -4.40
N HIS A 81 14.79 3.07 -4.72
CA HIS A 81 13.39 3.53 -4.68
C HIS A 81 12.90 3.67 -3.24
N LEU A 82 13.27 2.75 -2.36
CA LEU A 82 12.95 2.81 -0.94
C LEU A 82 13.45 4.12 -0.33
N LEU A 83 14.70 4.55 -0.61
CA LEU A 83 15.26 5.80 -0.08
C LEU A 83 14.66 7.08 -0.69
N LYS A 84 13.95 6.98 -1.83
CA LYS A 84 13.16 8.10 -2.37
C LYS A 84 11.88 8.30 -1.55
N GLU A 85 11.28 7.22 -1.06
CA GLU A 85 9.98 7.24 -0.38
C GLU A 85 10.10 7.26 1.15
N PHE A 86 11.00 6.48 1.74
CA PHE A 86 11.15 6.25 3.17
C PHE A 86 12.50 6.77 3.70
N ARG A 87 12.57 7.04 5.00
CA ARG A 87 13.85 7.33 5.68
C ARG A 87 14.71 6.05 5.69
N PRO A 88 16.05 6.15 5.77
CA PRO A 88 16.91 4.98 5.83
C PRO A 88 16.46 4.03 6.96
N PRO A 89 16.24 2.74 6.69
CA PRO A 89 15.86 1.78 7.71
C PRO A 89 16.99 1.64 8.74
N LYS A 90 16.63 1.55 10.02
CA LYS A 90 17.59 1.44 11.13
C LYS A 90 18.26 0.06 11.21
N ASP A 91 17.62 -0.97 10.67
CA ASP A 91 18.06 -2.36 10.70
C ASP A 91 17.51 -3.16 9.51
N PHE A 92 17.96 -4.41 9.38
CA PHE A 92 17.56 -5.31 8.29
C PHE A 92 16.06 -5.63 8.30
N GLU A 93 15.47 -5.83 9.48
CA GLU A 93 14.04 -6.08 9.61
C GLU A 93 13.20 -4.90 9.09
N SER A 94 13.59 -3.68 9.44
CA SER A 94 12.99 -2.45 8.92
C SER A 94 13.13 -2.36 7.40
N PHE A 95 14.29 -2.74 6.85
CA PHE A 95 14.49 -2.81 5.40
C PHE A 95 13.54 -3.80 4.73
N VAL A 96 13.37 -5.01 5.28
CA VAL A 96 12.45 -6.03 4.76
C VAL A 96 11.02 -5.50 4.76
N TYR A 97 10.55 -4.96 5.89
CA TYR A 97 9.21 -4.37 6.02
C TYR A 97 8.97 -3.22 5.02
N LEU A 98 9.89 -2.26 4.95
CA LEU A 98 9.79 -1.13 4.03
C LEU A 98 9.88 -1.56 2.55
N SER A 99 10.63 -2.62 2.23
CA SER A 99 10.71 -3.16 0.86
C SER A 99 9.34 -3.64 0.36
N GLN A 100 8.53 -4.25 1.22
CA GLN A 100 7.19 -4.71 0.87
C GLN A 100 6.23 -3.53 0.69
N LEU A 101 6.34 -2.49 1.52
CA LEU A 101 5.57 -1.25 1.33
C LEU A 101 5.95 -0.54 0.02
N MET A 102 7.24 -0.51 -0.32
CA MET A 102 7.74 0.05 -1.57
C MET A 102 7.17 -0.71 -2.79
N GLN A 103 7.18 -2.05 -2.76
CA GLN A 103 6.52 -2.87 -3.77
C GLN A 103 5.04 -2.53 -3.88
N SER A 104 4.34 -2.40 -2.75
CA SER A 104 2.93 -2.08 -2.77
C SER A 104 2.64 -0.69 -3.37
N LEU A 105 3.46 0.32 -3.07
CA LEU A 105 3.33 1.65 -3.66
C LEU A 105 3.57 1.65 -5.17
N ALA A 106 4.54 0.88 -5.65
CA ALA A 106 4.81 0.72 -7.07
C ALA A 106 3.61 0.08 -7.80
N LEU A 107 3.10 -1.04 -7.29
CA LEU A 107 1.98 -1.74 -7.88
C LEU A 107 0.66 -0.97 -7.75
N LYS A 108 0.44 -0.26 -6.64
CA LYS A 108 -0.66 0.71 -6.49
C LYS A 108 -0.67 1.71 -7.64
N THR A 109 0.49 2.31 -7.92
CA THR A 109 0.64 3.34 -8.96
C THR A 109 0.27 2.81 -10.35
N ALA A 110 0.69 1.58 -10.66
CA ALA A 110 0.34 0.91 -11.91
C ALA A 110 -1.15 0.55 -11.98
N ILE A 111 -1.66 -0.19 -10.99
CA ILE A 111 -3.05 -0.66 -10.96
C ILE A 111 -4.03 0.51 -11.03
N GLU A 112 -3.80 1.57 -10.25
CA GLU A 112 -4.64 2.78 -10.29
C GLU A 112 -4.62 3.42 -11.69
N ALA A 113 -3.45 3.50 -12.35
CA ALA A 113 -3.37 4.02 -13.71
C ALA A 113 -4.13 3.16 -14.73
N HIS A 114 -4.01 1.84 -14.65
CA HIS A 114 -4.69 0.91 -15.54
C HIS A 114 -6.21 1.03 -15.39
N ARG A 115 -6.70 1.03 -14.15
CA ARG A 115 -8.15 1.16 -13.86
C ARG A 115 -8.68 2.54 -14.22
N LYS A 116 -7.92 3.62 -13.99
CA LYS A 116 -8.30 4.98 -14.39
C LYS A 116 -8.44 5.10 -15.91
N ALA A 117 -7.61 4.38 -16.67
CA ALA A 117 -7.56 4.43 -18.13
C ALA A 117 -8.66 3.67 -18.86
N LYS A 118 -9.59 3.00 -18.15
CA LYS A 118 -10.78 2.40 -18.76
C LYS A 118 -11.58 3.44 -19.57
N PRO A 119 -12.02 3.16 -20.82
CA PRO A 119 -12.00 1.86 -21.51
C PRO A 119 -10.76 1.61 -22.39
N SER A 120 -9.77 2.50 -22.38
CA SER A 120 -8.55 2.31 -23.17
C SER A 120 -7.71 1.15 -22.66
N CYS A 121 -7.63 0.99 -21.33
CA CYS A 121 -7.03 -0.17 -20.67
C CYS A 121 -8.13 -1.04 -20.04
N MET A 122 -8.13 -2.33 -20.31
CA MET A 122 -9.18 -3.26 -19.86
C MET A 122 -8.65 -4.42 -19.01
N GLY A 123 -7.38 -4.41 -18.61
CA GLY A 123 -6.80 -5.47 -17.80
C GLY A 123 -5.50 -5.07 -17.11
N SER A 124 -5.23 -5.74 -15.98
CA SER A 124 -4.13 -5.42 -15.08
C SER A 124 -3.68 -6.65 -14.31
N LEU A 125 -2.74 -7.40 -14.86
CA LEU A 125 -2.13 -8.58 -14.26
C LEU A 125 -0.72 -8.23 -13.79
N TYR A 126 -0.51 -8.14 -12.48
CA TYR A 126 0.82 -7.85 -11.94
C TYR A 126 1.66 -9.12 -11.94
N TRP A 127 2.95 -8.96 -12.19
CA TRP A 127 3.96 -9.98 -12.02
C TRP A 127 4.56 -9.82 -10.62
N GLN A 128 4.51 -10.81 -9.72
CA GLN A 128 3.91 -12.15 -9.86
C GLN A 128 3.09 -12.53 -8.61
N LEU A 129 2.33 -13.61 -8.66
CA LEU A 129 1.47 -14.01 -7.54
C LEU A 129 2.29 -14.63 -6.39
N ASP A 130 3.08 -15.65 -6.70
CA ASP A 130 3.68 -16.62 -5.77
C ASP A 130 5.19 -16.82 -6.02
N ASP A 131 5.84 -17.67 -5.22
CA ASP A 131 7.26 -18.03 -5.35
C ASP A 131 7.46 -19.55 -5.40
N CYS A 132 8.46 -19.99 -6.17
CA CYS A 132 8.85 -21.41 -6.27
C CYS A 132 9.97 -21.83 -5.30
N TRP A 133 10.61 -20.87 -4.63
CA TRP A 133 11.63 -21.07 -3.58
C TRP A 133 11.74 -19.82 -2.69
N PRO A 134 12.31 -19.90 -1.48
CA PRO A 134 12.50 -18.73 -0.61
C PRO A 134 13.43 -17.71 -1.27
N CYS A 135 12.94 -16.54 -1.67
CA CYS A 135 13.79 -15.55 -2.36
C CYS A 135 13.22 -14.12 -2.33
N ALA A 136 14.07 -13.16 -2.71
CA ALA A 136 13.62 -11.81 -3.08
C ALA A 136 13.10 -11.81 -4.52
N SER A 137 11.81 -11.54 -4.68
CA SER A 137 11.08 -11.67 -5.95
C SER A 137 10.03 -10.57 -6.13
N TRP A 138 9.21 -10.69 -7.17
CA TRP A 138 8.05 -9.82 -7.40
C TRP A 138 6.75 -10.36 -6.79
N SER A 139 6.82 -11.49 -6.06
CA SER A 139 5.64 -12.18 -5.57
C SER A 139 4.86 -11.31 -4.58
N GLY A 140 3.54 -11.51 -4.53
CA GLY A 140 2.72 -11.04 -3.43
C GLY A 140 2.62 -12.05 -2.28
N ILE A 141 2.77 -13.34 -2.58
CA ILE A 141 2.78 -14.45 -1.63
C ILE A 141 4.16 -15.10 -1.70
N ASP A 142 4.86 -15.17 -0.57
CA ASP A 142 6.17 -15.85 -0.57
C ASP A 142 6.04 -17.38 -0.58
N TYR A 143 7.17 -18.07 -0.69
CA TYR A 143 7.23 -19.53 -0.86
C TYR A 143 6.49 -20.32 0.22
N TYR A 144 6.47 -19.84 1.46
CA TYR A 144 5.78 -20.50 2.57
C TYR A 144 4.31 -20.08 2.69
N GLY A 145 3.80 -19.30 1.73
CA GLY A 145 2.42 -18.86 1.70
C GLY A 145 2.13 -17.63 2.54
N ASN A 146 3.17 -16.89 2.99
CA ASN A 146 2.96 -15.66 3.75
C ASN A 146 2.58 -14.53 2.81
N TYR A 147 1.55 -13.77 3.19
CA TYR A 147 1.15 -12.58 2.45
C TYR A 147 2.13 -11.44 2.71
N LYS A 148 2.70 -10.90 1.65
CA LYS A 148 3.42 -9.61 1.70
C LYS A 148 2.42 -8.46 1.76
N ALA A 149 2.90 -7.25 2.07
CA ALA A 149 2.08 -6.04 2.12
C ALA A 149 1.15 -5.86 0.90
N ILE A 150 1.65 -6.18 -0.31
CA ILE A 150 0.85 -6.05 -1.52
C ILE A 150 -0.42 -6.90 -1.49
N GLN A 151 -0.43 -8.11 -0.92
CA GLN A 151 -1.62 -8.97 -0.96
C GLN A 151 -2.77 -8.40 -0.12
N TYR A 152 -2.46 -7.81 1.03
CA TYR A 152 -3.46 -7.09 1.83
C TYR A 152 -4.00 -5.88 1.05
N HIS A 153 -3.11 -5.15 0.39
CA HIS A 153 -3.50 -3.95 -0.35
C HIS A 153 -4.23 -4.21 -1.68
N LEU A 154 -4.04 -5.36 -2.33
CA LEU A 154 -4.73 -5.71 -3.58
C LEU A 154 -6.24 -5.77 -3.41
N LYS A 155 -6.73 -6.18 -2.25
CA LYS A 155 -8.17 -6.11 -1.89
C LYS A 155 -8.73 -4.70 -2.10
N ASN A 156 -7.94 -3.69 -1.75
CA ASN A 156 -8.33 -2.28 -1.87
C ASN A 156 -8.09 -1.76 -3.30
N TYR A 157 -6.96 -2.11 -3.93
CA TYR A 157 -6.63 -1.63 -5.28
C TYR A 157 -7.53 -2.21 -6.37
N PHE A 158 -8.05 -3.43 -6.16
CA PHE A 158 -9.03 -4.07 -7.04
C PHE A 158 -10.47 -4.02 -6.50
N ALA A 159 -10.75 -3.21 -5.47
CA ALA A 159 -12.11 -3.03 -4.96
C ALA A 159 -13.06 -2.55 -6.08
N PRO A 160 -14.33 -3.01 -6.12
CA PRO A 160 -15.27 -2.65 -7.18
C PRO A 160 -15.47 -1.15 -7.37
N VAL A 161 -15.31 -0.36 -6.30
CA VAL A 161 -15.28 1.10 -6.34
C VAL A 161 -13.95 1.57 -5.75
N LEU A 162 -13.21 2.37 -6.51
CA LEU A 162 -11.86 2.79 -6.17
C LEU A 162 -11.72 4.32 -6.27
N ILE A 163 -11.17 4.92 -5.22
CA ILE A 163 -10.78 6.33 -5.18
C ILE A 163 -9.31 6.46 -5.57
N ILE A 164 -9.03 7.31 -6.55
CA ILE A 164 -7.69 7.60 -7.06
C ILE A 164 -7.43 9.10 -6.91
N PRO A 165 -6.81 9.52 -5.80
CA PRO A 165 -6.36 10.89 -5.61
C PRO A 165 -5.07 11.14 -6.38
N SER A 166 -4.93 12.36 -6.87
CA SER A 166 -3.71 12.87 -7.50
C SER A 166 -3.58 14.36 -7.21
N ALA A 167 -2.35 14.84 -7.11
CA ALA A 167 -2.07 16.26 -6.97
C ALA A 167 -0.87 16.63 -7.85
N ASP A 168 -0.93 17.83 -8.43
CA ASP A 168 0.20 18.47 -9.08
C ASP A 168 0.37 19.90 -8.53
N LYS A 169 1.29 20.68 -9.12
CA LYS A 169 1.57 22.05 -8.67
C LYS A 169 0.38 23.02 -8.83
N LYS A 170 -0.69 22.63 -9.52
CA LYS A 170 -1.86 23.45 -9.84
C LYS A 170 -3.08 23.00 -9.08
N LYS A 171 -3.35 21.69 -9.00
CA LYS A 171 -4.63 21.17 -8.51
C LYS A 171 -4.53 19.83 -7.78
N ILE A 172 -5.53 19.60 -6.95
CA ILE A 172 -5.90 18.29 -6.42
C ILE A 172 -7.02 17.76 -7.31
N GLU A 173 -6.92 16.50 -7.72
CA GLU A 173 -7.95 15.77 -8.45
C GLU A 173 -8.26 14.44 -7.75
N ILE A 174 -9.54 14.16 -7.55
CA ILE A 174 -10.01 12.84 -7.09
C ILE A 174 -10.84 12.21 -8.20
N THR A 175 -10.31 11.14 -8.77
CA THR A 175 -11.02 10.29 -9.73
C THR A 175 -11.63 9.10 -9.01
N ILE A 176 -12.88 8.77 -9.33
CA ILE A 176 -13.53 7.55 -8.84
C ILE A 176 -13.71 6.60 -10.02
N VAL A 177 -13.29 5.35 -9.85
CA VAL A 177 -13.54 4.24 -10.77
C VAL A 177 -14.64 3.37 -10.18
N SER A 178 -15.63 3.02 -10.99
CA SER A 178 -16.71 2.09 -10.62
C SER A 178 -16.78 0.97 -11.65
N ASP A 179 -16.55 -0.26 -11.20
CA ASP A 179 -16.79 -1.48 -11.98
C ASP A 179 -18.17 -2.10 -11.69
N LEU A 180 -19.04 -1.38 -10.96
CA LEU A 180 -20.41 -1.83 -10.73
C LEU A 180 -21.22 -1.81 -12.04
N PRO A 181 -22.14 -2.78 -12.24
CA PRO A 181 -22.95 -2.88 -13.46
C PRO A 181 -24.09 -1.84 -13.50
N HIS A 182 -24.33 -1.10 -12.42
CA HIS A 182 -25.39 -0.11 -12.29
C HIS A 182 -24.84 1.21 -11.74
N SER A 183 -25.58 2.30 -11.97
CA SER A 183 -25.24 3.60 -11.39
C SER A 183 -25.52 3.65 -9.90
N ILE A 184 -24.64 4.28 -9.12
CA ILE A 184 -24.81 4.49 -7.68
C ILE A 184 -24.91 5.98 -7.35
N SER A 185 -25.67 6.29 -6.31
CA SER A 185 -25.73 7.64 -5.72
C SER A 185 -24.96 7.62 -4.42
N ALA A 186 -23.85 8.36 -4.38
CA ALA A 186 -22.89 8.31 -3.28
C ALA A 186 -22.57 9.71 -2.77
N THR A 187 -22.05 9.77 -1.55
CA THR A 187 -21.51 10.99 -0.95
C THR A 187 -20.00 10.90 -0.90
N LEU A 188 -19.34 11.85 -1.53
CA LEU A 188 -17.89 12.03 -1.44
C LEU A 188 -17.59 12.99 -0.29
N GLN A 189 -16.75 12.55 0.64
CA GLN A 189 -16.17 13.36 1.71
C GLN A 189 -14.67 13.45 1.48
N VAL A 190 -14.13 14.66 1.55
CA VAL A 190 -12.71 14.96 1.39
C VAL A 190 -12.30 15.85 2.56
N GLN A 191 -11.35 15.39 3.36
CA GLN A 191 -10.89 16.11 4.54
C GLN A 191 -9.37 16.17 4.55
N LEU A 192 -8.83 17.36 4.79
CA LEU A 192 -7.42 17.52 5.12
C LEU A 192 -7.32 17.52 6.64
N ILE A 193 -6.70 16.49 7.19
CA ILE A 193 -6.62 16.22 8.63
C ILE A 193 -5.15 16.26 9.03
N ASP A 194 -4.82 16.88 10.16
CA ASP A 194 -3.49 16.72 10.75
C ASP A 194 -3.36 15.40 11.53
N PHE A 195 -2.14 15.06 11.92
CA PHE A 195 -1.85 13.82 12.64
C PHE A 195 -2.35 13.79 14.09
N ASP A 196 -2.91 14.90 14.58
CA ASP A 196 -3.63 14.99 15.86
C ASP A 196 -5.15 14.83 15.68
N GLY A 197 -5.62 14.66 14.43
CA GLY A 197 -7.04 14.42 14.10
C GLY A 197 -7.84 15.71 13.86
N ILE A 198 -7.19 16.87 13.84
CA ILE A 198 -7.87 18.15 13.61
C ILE A 198 -8.09 18.33 12.10
N ILE A 199 -9.35 18.47 11.72
CA ILE A 199 -9.76 18.76 10.35
C ILE A 199 -9.42 20.21 10.02
N LYS A 200 -8.47 20.42 9.10
CA LYS A 200 -8.08 21.75 8.60
C LYS A 200 -8.96 22.23 7.45
N LYS A 201 -9.39 21.31 6.58
CA LYS A 201 -10.30 21.57 5.44
C LYS A 201 -11.26 20.41 5.28
N SER A 202 -12.46 20.70 4.81
CA SER A 202 -13.48 19.69 4.55
C SER A 202 -14.30 20.08 3.32
N PHE A 203 -14.63 19.08 2.52
CA PHE A 203 -15.55 19.17 1.40
C PHE A 203 -16.46 17.94 1.42
N ARG A 204 -17.73 18.16 1.11
CA ARG A 204 -18.72 17.09 1.00
C ARG A 204 -19.63 17.36 -0.18
N SER A 205 -19.83 16.37 -1.04
CA SER A 205 -20.79 16.47 -2.15
C SER A 205 -21.52 15.17 -2.39
N GLN A 206 -22.77 15.29 -2.83
CA GLN A 206 -23.49 14.17 -3.42
C GLN A 206 -23.12 14.06 -4.90
N LEU A 207 -22.92 12.84 -5.37
CA LEU A 207 -22.60 12.56 -6.75
C LEU A 207 -23.28 11.27 -7.23
N ARG A 208 -23.44 11.18 -8.55
CA ARG A 208 -23.90 9.98 -9.24
C ARG A 208 -22.76 9.40 -10.06
N LEU A 209 -22.40 8.16 -9.79
CA LEU A 209 -21.40 7.41 -10.58
C LEU A 209 -22.14 6.53 -11.59
N GLY A 210 -21.71 6.57 -12.84
CA GLY A 210 -22.19 5.67 -13.87
C GLY A 210 -21.70 4.24 -13.66
N SER A 211 -22.23 3.31 -14.46
CA SER A 211 -21.76 1.94 -14.51
C SER A 211 -20.45 1.83 -15.30
N GLY A 212 -19.48 1.08 -14.79
CA GLY A 212 -18.33 0.59 -15.56
C GLY A 212 -17.35 1.64 -16.10
N GLY A 213 -17.11 2.76 -15.40
CA GLY A 213 -16.24 3.83 -15.89
C GLY A 213 -15.46 4.57 -14.80
N SER A 214 -14.61 5.51 -15.23
CA SER A 214 -13.86 6.43 -14.37
C SER A 214 -14.37 7.86 -14.53
N ARG A 215 -14.41 8.63 -13.43
CA ARG A 215 -14.87 10.03 -13.44
C ARG A 215 -14.10 10.88 -12.45
N SER A 216 -13.63 12.04 -12.91
CA SER A 216 -13.14 13.10 -12.01
C SER A 216 -14.32 13.71 -11.25
N CYS A 217 -14.30 13.58 -9.92
CA CYS A 217 -15.42 13.92 -9.04
C CYS A 217 -15.12 15.12 -8.12
N PHE A 218 -13.86 15.52 -8.04
CA PHE A 218 -13.40 16.68 -7.30
C PHE A 218 -12.16 17.23 -7.98
N GLN A 219 -12.15 18.54 -8.22
CA GLN A 219 -10.98 19.29 -8.68
C GLN A 219 -10.95 20.64 -7.96
N GLN A 220 -9.85 20.94 -7.29
CA GLN A 220 -9.65 22.20 -6.58
C GLN A 220 -8.21 22.69 -6.79
N PRO A 221 -7.97 24.01 -6.89
CA PRO A 221 -6.62 24.56 -6.87
C PRO A 221 -5.87 24.11 -5.61
N ILE A 222 -4.64 23.61 -5.77
CA ILE A 222 -3.89 23.04 -4.65
C ILE A 222 -3.65 24.08 -3.54
N LEU A 223 -3.44 25.34 -3.91
CA LEU A 223 -3.18 26.42 -2.97
C LEU A 223 -4.39 26.76 -2.09
N GLU A 224 -5.63 26.52 -2.53
CA GLU A 224 -6.81 26.74 -1.69
C GLU A 224 -6.90 25.75 -0.52
N TRP A 225 -6.25 24.60 -0.69
CA TRP A 225 -6.21 23.52 0.29
C TRP A 225 -4.95 23.51 1.13
N THR A 226 -3.85 24.09 0.65
CA THR A 226 -2.51 23.82 1.22
C THR A 226 -1.71 25.07 1.62
N ARG A 227 -2.11 26.29 1.22
CA ARG A 227 -1.26 27.50 1.33
C ARG A 227 -0.70 27.76 2.74
N ASP A 228 -1.52 27.58 3.77
CA ASP A 228 -1.18 27.92 5.15
C ASP A 228 -1.07 26.67 6.04
N ILE A 229 -0.80 25.51 5.44
CA ILE A 229 -0.80 24.21 6.12
C ILE A 229 0.52 23.50 5.81
N ASP A 230 1.24 23.10 6.86
CA ASP A 230 2.44 22.26 6.70
C ASP A 230 2.02 20.82 6.37
N LEU A 231 2.21 20.44 5.11
CA LEU A 231 1.75 19.16 4.58
C LEU A 231 2.49 17.96 5.19
N ARG A 232 3.63 18.18 5.86
CA ARG A 232 4.39 17.11 6.54
C ARG A 232 3.64 16.52 7.74
N TYR A 233 2.66 17.24 8.27
CA TYR A 233 1.86 16.86 9.45
C TYR A 233 0.42 16.47 9.09
N THR A 234 0.12 16.28 7.80
CA THR A 234 -1.27 16.12 7.35
C THR A 234 -1.46 14.97 6.38
N VAL A 235 -2.71 14.52 6.30
CA VAL A 235 -3.18 13.53 5.34
C VAL A 235 -4.52 14.00 4.75
N LEU A 236 -4.69 13.77 3.46
CA LEU A 236 -5.97 13.94 2.78
C LEU A 236 -6.76 12.64 2.91
N HIS A 237 -7.76 12.63 3.77
CA HIS A 237 -8.72 11.55 3.94
C HIS A 237 -9.88 11.70 2.97
N ILE A 238 -10.18 10.63 2.23
CA ILE A 238 -11.22 10.61 1.21
C ILE A 238 -12.08 9.39 1.42
N ALA A 239 -13.36 9.61 1.71
CA ALA A 239 -14.34 8.56 1.91
C ALA A 239 -15.48 8.70 0.91
N LEU A 240 -15.88 7.58 0.31
CA LEU A 240 -17.06 7.49 -0.54
C LEU A 240 -18.07 6.56 0.12
N THR A 241 -19.26 7.08 0.40
CA THR A 241 -20.32 6.34 1.09
C THR A 241 -21.59 6.29 0.25
N GLU A 242 -22.29 5.15 0.30
CA GLU A 242 -23.66 5.02 -0.20
C GLU A 242 -24.58 4.81 1.00
N LYS A 243 -25.43 5.82 1.27
CA LYS A 243 -26.19 5.94 2.52
C LYS A 243 -25.24 5.93 3.72
N LEU A 244 -25.17 4.82 4.47
CA LEU A 244 -24.28 4.63 5.63
C LEU A 244 -23.16 3.61 5.35
N ARG A 245 -23.14 2.99 4.17
CA ARG A 245 -22.15 1.99 3.81
C ARG A 245 -20.93 2.64 3.19
N LEU A 246 -19.75 2.39 3.74
CA LEU A 246 -18.47 2.75 3.13
C LEU A 246 -18.24 1.91 1.87
N LEU A 247 -18.06 2.58 0.73
CA LEU A 247 -17.75 1.92 -0.55
C LEU A 247 -16.25 1.86 -0.82
N SER A 248 -15.54 2.94 -0.48
CA SER A 248 -14.11 3.09 -0.71
C SER A 248 -13.58 4.18 0.21
N GLU A 249 -12.34 4.01 0.66
CA GLU A 249 -11.63 4.95 1.50
C GLU A 249 -10.18 5.04 1.04
N LYS A 250 -9.61 6.24 1.12
CA LYS A 250 -8.23 6.48 0.72
C LYS A 250 -7.59 7.57 1.55
N LEU A 251 -6.35 7.31 1.95
CA LEU A 251 -5.44 8.32 2.46
C LEU A 251 -4.47 8.73 1.35
N PHE A 252 -4.22 10.03 1.25
CA PHE A 252 -3.27 10.61 0.31
C PHE A 252 -2.35 11.59 1.00
N PHE A 253 -1.06 11.47 0.73
CA PHE A 253 0.00 12.32 1.25
C PHE A 253 0.55 13.18 0.12
N PHE A 254 0.78 14.46 0.40
CA PHE A 254 1.29 15.41 -0.60
C PHE A 254 2.81 15.37 -0.74
N VAL A 255 3.49 14.76 0.23
CA VAL A 255 4.94 14.59 0.25
C VAL A 255 5.28 13.10 0.44
N PRO A 256 6.46 12.65 -0.01
CA PRO A 256 6.93 11.29 0.26
C PRO A 256 6.96 11.00 1.77
N VAL A 257 6.75 9.75 2.15
CA VAL A 257 6.65 9.32 3.56
C VAL A 257 7.86 9.78 4.39
N ARG A 258 9.06 9.84 3.80
CA ARG A 258 10.30 10.29 4.46
C ARG A 258 10.28 11.74 4.95
N GLN A 259 9.44 12.57 4.34
CA GLN A 259 9.26 13.99 4.71
C GLN A 259 8.15 14.21 5.73
N LEU A 260 7.32 13.19 5.98
CA LEU A 260 6.28 13.27 7.00
C LEU A 260 6.93 13.33 8.39
N GLU A 261 6.31 14.12 9.26
CA GLU A 261 6.64 14.18 10.69
C GLU A 261 5.64 13.30 11.42
N LEU A 262 5.82 11.99 11.31
CA LEU A 262 4.94 11.00 11.92
C LEU A 262 5.05 11.08 13.46
N PRO A 263 3.94 11.24 14.19
CA PRO A 263 3.96 11.24 15.65
C PRO A 263 4.25 9.83 16.18
N ASP A 264 4.49 9.73 17.48
CA ASP A 264 4.29 8.45 18.16
C ASP A 264 2.79 8.14 18.15
N PRO A 265 2.34 7.05 17.50
CA PRO A 265 0.92 6.78 17.35
C PRO A 265 0.25 6.39 18.68
N LYS A 266 1.01 5.96 19.69
CA LYS A 266 0.49 5.46 20.97
C LYS A 266 -0.56 4.35 20.77
N ILE A 267 -0.23 3.38 19.92
CA ILE A 267 -1.10 2.22 19.69
C ILE A 267 -1.24 1.40 20.96
N GLN A 268 -2.48 1.13 21.34
CA GLN A 268 -2.86 0.16 22.35
C GLN A 268 -3.46 -1.05 21.65
N ALA A 269 -3.19 -2.24 22.17
CA ALA A 269 -3.64 -3.49 21.59
C ALA A 269 -4.21 -4.41 22.66
N GLU A 270 -5.38 -4.97 22.38
CA GLU A 270 -6.02 -5.98 23.20
C GLU A 270 -6.09 -7.28 22.41
N PHE A 271 -5.81 -8.41 23.07
CA PHE A 271 -5.73 -9.73 22.46
C PHE A 271 -6.74 -10.67 23.12
N GLU A 272 -7.68 -11.17 22.32
CA GLU A 272 -8.73 -12.06 22.78
C GLU A 272 -8.66 -13.39 22.03
N PRO A 273 -8.47 -14.52 22.72
CA PRO A 273 -8.62 -15.84 22.13
C PRO A 273 -10.00 -16.06 21.50
N VAL A 274 -10.02 -16.59 20.28
CA VAL A 274 -11.24 -17.01 19.59
C VAL A 274 -11.05 -18.38 18.94
N ALA A 275 -12.15 -19.02 18.53
CA ALA A 275 -12.11 -20.39 17.99
C ALA A 275 -11.18 -20.56 16.77
N SER A 276 -10.98 -19.52 15.97
CA SER A 276 -10.16 -19.52 14.76
C SER A 276 -8.75 -18.94 14.94
N GLY A 277 -8.37 -18.52 16.16
CA GLY A 277 -7.07 -17.90 16.45
C GLY A 277 -7.16 -16.81 17.51
N THR A 278 -6.64 -15.62 17.22
CA THR A 278 -6.62 -14.46 18.15
C THR A 278 -7.28 -13.24 17.51
N ARG A 279 -8.28 -12.66 18.19
CA ARG A 279 -8.87 -11.36 17.84
C ARG A 279 -7.99 -10.26 18.45
N ILE A 280 -7.56 -9.33 17.62
CA ILE A 280 -6.67 -8.22 17.99
C ILE A 280 -7.45 -6.91 17.78
N ILE A 281 -7.64 -6.15 18.85
CA ILE A 281 -8.29 -4.83 18.81
C ILE A 281 -7.21 -3.78 18.99
N LEU A 282 -7.01 -2.95 17.96
CA LEU A 282 -6.05 -1.86 17.98
C LEU A 282 -6.78 -0.53 18.16
N ASN A 283 -6.25 0.31 19.04
CA ASN A 283 -6.70 1.68 19.24
C ASN A 283 -5.50 2.61 19.17
N THR A 284 -5.65 3.79 18.57
CA THR A 284 -4.53 4.76 18.42
C THR A 284 -4.97 6.17 18.80
N SER A 285 -4.14 6.91 19.52
CA SER A 285 -4.41 8.34 19.82
C SER A 285 -3.68 9.30 18.88
N GLY A 286 -2.69 8.82 18.13
CA GLY A 286 -2.01 9.55 17.07
C GLY A 286 -2.13 8.83 15.73
N PHE A 287 -1.73 9.49 14.64
CA PHE A 287 -1.74 8.89 13.32
C PHE A 287 -0.71 7.74 13.21
N ALA A 288 -1.17 6.55 12.82
CA ALA A 288 -0.32 5.38 12.63
C ALA A 288 -0.18 5.05 11.15
N LYS A 289 1.05 5.13 10.61
CA LYS A 289 1.35 4.83 9.20
C LYS A 289 1.74 3.36 9.00
N ASN A 290 0.99 2.66 8.14
CA ASN A 290 1.16 1.26 7.71
C ASN A 290 1.39 0.28 8.87
N VAL A 291 0.55 0.32 9.89
CA VAL A 291 0.54 -0.63 11.01
C VAL A 291 0.71 -2.06 10.49
N PHE A 292 1.78 -2.70 10.96
CA PHE A 292 2.17 -4.06 10.63
C PHE A 292 2.14 -4.91 11.89
N ILE A 293 1.30 -5.93 11.87
CA ILE A 293 1.24 -6.95 12.91
C ILE A 293 2.13 -8.11 12.46
N ALA A 294 3.29 -8.26 13.10
CA ALA A 294 4.17 -9.40 12.94
C ALA A 294 3.74 -10.50 13.91
N GLY A 295 3.50 -11.71 13.41
CA GLY A 295 3.22 -12.90 14.22
C GLY A 295 4.43 -13.84 14.23
N SER A 296 4.81 -14.36 15.40
CA SER A 296 5.86 -15.37 15.53
C SER A 296 5.33 -16.81 15.45
N LEU A 297 4.00 -16.98 15.32
CA LEU A 297 3.38 -18.31 15.22
C LEU A 297 3.41 -18.81 13.78
N PRO A 298 3.74 -20.09 13.54
CA PRO A 298 3.78 -20.66 12.20
C PRO A 298 2.47 -20.49 11.43
N GLN A 299 2.56 -20.15 10.15
CA GLN A 299 1.43 -20.04 9.21
C GLN A 299 0.31 -19.08 9.65
N THR A 300 0.63 -18.08 10.48
CA THR A 300 -0.35 -17.07 10.89
C THR A 300 -0.79 -16.24 9.70
N ARG A 301 -2.10 -16.08 9.53
CA ARG A 301 -2.69 -15.18 8.53
C ARG A 301 -3.53 -14.12 9.22
N PHE A 302 -3.53 -12.91 8.70
CA PHE A 302 -4.31 -11.80 9.27
C PHE A 302 -5.49 -11.48 8.35
N SER A 303 -6.64 -11.11 8.93
CA SER A 303 -7.79 -10.63 8.16
C SER A 303 -7.52 -9.30 7.44
N ASP A 304 -6.61 -8.49 8.00
CA ASP A 304 -6.09 -7.25 7.44
C ASP A 304 -4.70 -6.97 8.05
N ASN A 305 -3.82 -6.30 7.33
CA ASN A 305 -2.47 -5.93 7.81
C ASN A 305 -1.90 -4.79 6.93
N PHE A 306 -0.82 -4.13 7.36
CA PHE A 306 -0.17 -3.02 6.64
C PHE A 306 -1.04 -1.77 6.43
N PHE A 307 -2.06 -1.54 7.25
CA PHE A 307 -3.02 -0.44 7.09
C PHE A 307 -2.61 0.83 7.86
N ASP A 308 -3.12 1.98 7.43
CA ASP A 308 -3.02 3.20 8.23
C ASP A 308 -4.16 3.26 9.26
N MET A 309 -3.96 3.97 10.38
CA MET A 309 -5.02 4.29 11.34
C MET A 309 -5.01 5.80 11.63
N LEU A 310 -6.19 6.42 11.55
CA LEU A 310 -6.38 7.82 11.96
C LEU A 310 -6.45 7.93 13.50
N PRO A 311 -6.14 9.11 14.07
CA PRO A 311 -6.30 9.34 15.51
C PRO A 311 -7.73 9.04 15.99
N GLY A 312 -7.85 8.26 17.06
CA GLY A 312 -9.12 7.82 17.63
C GLY A 312 -9.79 6.67 16.89
N GLU A 313 -9.15 6.09 15.88
CA GLU A 313 -9.67 4.91 15.17
C GLU A 313 -9.45 3.62 15.98
N GLU A 314 -10.49 2.80 16.01
CA GLU A 314 -10.43 1.41 16.46
C GLU A 314 -10.40 0.49 15.24
N LYS A 315 -9.49 -0.49 15.25
CA LYS A 315 -9.36 -1.48 14.19
C LYS A 315 -9.30 -2.89 14.76
N GLU A 316 -10.23 -3.72 14.34
CA GLU A 316 -10.22 -5.15 14.63
C GLU A 316 -9.49 -5.94 13.53
N VAL A 317 -8.59 -6.83 13.94
CA VAL A 317 -7.90 -7.79 13.08
C VAL A 317 -8.00 -9.19 13.68
N LEU A 318 -8.37 -10.16 12.87
CA LEU A 318 -8.34 -11.58 13.25
C LEU A 318 -7.02 -12.20 12.75
N ALA A 319 -6.21 -12.68 13.69
CA ALA A 319 -5.04 -13.51 13.42
C ALA A 319 -5.45 -14.99 13.43
N PHE A 320 -5.51 -15.62 12.25
CA PHE A 320 -5.83 -17.02 12.07
C PHE A 320 -4.60 -17.89 12.32
N HIS A 321 -4.71 -18.83 13.28
CA HIS A 321 -3.68 -19.83 13.57
C HIS A 321 -4.31 -21.05 14.26
N SER A 322 -3.61 -22.19 14.21
CA SER A 322 -4.08 -23.47 14.78
C SER A 322 -3.86 -23.60 16.29
N LEU A 323 -3.04 -22.74 16.88
CA LEU A 323 -2.75 -22.74 18.31
C LEU A 323 -3.90 -22.07 19.08
N ALA A 324 -4.95 -22.84 19.40
CA ALA A 324 -6.12 -22.32 20.10
C ALA A 324 -5.79 -21.85 21.53
N SER A 325 -6.31 -20.68 21.92
CA SER A 325 -6.36 -20.12 23.28
C SER A 325 -5.08 -19.92 24.12
N GLU A 326 -3.92 -20.33 23.61
CA GLU A 326 -2.64 -20.26 24.35
C GLU A 326 -1.59 -19.35 23.69
N ALA A 327 -1.94 -18.64 22.62
CA ALA A 327 -1.01 -17.68 22.01
C ALA A 327 -0.71 -16.55 23.02
N PRO A 328 0.52 -16.41 23.53
CA PRO A 328 0.83 -15.31 24.42
C PRO A 328 0.79 -14.00 23.62
N GLU A 329 0.44 -12.89 24.26
CA GLU A 329 0.48 -11.57 23.62
C GLU A 329 1.84 -11.27 23.00
N SER A 330 2.92 -11.79 23.61
CA SER A 330 4.30 -11.69 23.10
C SER A 330 4.53 -12.37 21.75
N ALA A 331 3.58 -13.17 21.25
CA ALA A 331 3.63 -13.76 19.91
C ALA A 331 3.32 -12.74 18.81
N PHE A 332 2.80 -11.56 19.17
CA PHE A 332 2.48 -10.49 18.23
C PHE A 332 3.32 -9.25 18.54
N ARG A 333 3.90 -8.65 17.50
CA ARG A 333 4.56 -7.35 17.59
C ARG A 333 3.92 -6.40 16.59
N ILE A 334 3.54 -5.23 17.08
CA ILE A 334 2.96 -4.16 16.26
C ILE A 334 4.06 -3.17 15.94
N LEU A 335 4.23 -2.90 14.66
CA LEU A 335 5.23 -1.98 14.11
C LEU A 335 4.54 -0.97 13.20
N THR A 336 5.11 0.21 13.09
CA THR A 336 4.68 1.25 12.14
C THR A 336 5.88 1.76 11.37
N VAL A 337 5.65 2.58 10.34
CA VAL A 337 6.75 3.26 9.64
C VAL A 337 7.59 4.12 10.58
N ARG A 338 7.01 4.72 11.64
CA ARG A 338 7.76 5.55 12.60
C ARG A 338 8.85 4.77 13.33
N ASP A 339 8.63 3.47 13.54
CA ASP A 339 9.55 2.58 14.26
C ASP A 339 10.74 2.15 13.42
N THR A 340 10.73 2.41 12.12
CA THR A 340 11.75 1.91 11.17
C THR A 340 13.00 2.76 11.07
N TYR A 341 13.02 3.95 11.68
CA TYR A 341 14.13 4.88 11.59
C TYR A 341 14.44 5.54 12.94
N CYS A 342 15.69 5.97 13.11
CA CYS A 342 16.09 6.76 14.27
C CYS A 342 15.48 8.17 14.20
N SER A 343 15.01 8.66 15.36
CA SER A 343 14.43 10.00 15.54
C SER A 343 15.39 11.12 15.19
#